data_AF-M2XWC0-F1
#
_entry.id   AF-M2XWC0-F1
#
_cell.length_a   1.000
_cell.length_b   1.000
_cell.length_c   1.000
_cell.angle_alpha   90.00
_cell.angle_beta   90.00
_cell.angle_gamma   90.00
#
_symmetry.space_group_name_H-M   'P 1'
#
loop_
_entity.id
_entity.type
_entity.pdbx_description
1 polymer ?
#
loop_
_entity_poly.entity_id
_entity_poly.type
_entity_poly.pdbx_seq_one_letter_code
_entity_poly.pdbx_strand_id
1 'polypeptide(L)' 'MGKVKASKVAQLEPKKKCCRKKTRCVRCPVVVMRMKRLEHEGLGKKELAKRLKKARAA' A
#
# COMPACT_ATOMS: atom_id res chain seq x y z
N MET A 1 3.14 -16.46 1.85
CA MET A 1 3.42 -15.03 1.59
C MET A 1 3.42 -14.28 2.91
N GLY A 2 4.58 -14.19 3.57
CA GLY A 2 4.72 -13.65 4.93
C GLY A 2 4.22 -12.21 5.05
N LYS A 3 3.51 -11.93 6.14
CA LYS A 3 2.85 -10.66 6.51
C LYS A 3 3.61 -9.44 5.98
N VAL A 4 3.21 -8.92 4.82
CA VAL A 4 3.68 -7.61 4.36
C VAL A 4 3.10 -6.60 5.33
N LYS A 5 3.94 -6.15 6.27
CA LYS A 5 3.58 -5.09 7.21
C LYS A 5 3.24 -3.87 6.38
N ALA A 6 2.10 -3.25 6.63
CA ALA A 6 1.64 -2.11 5.84
C ALA A 6 2.67 -0.95 5.84
N SER A 7 3.43 -0.79 6.94
CA SER A 7 4.59 0.13 7.02
C SER A 7 5.70 -0.21 6.01
N LYS A 8 5.95 -1.49 5.72
CA LYS A 8 6.90 -1.87 4.69
C LYS A 8 6.40 -1.51 3.28
N VAL A 9 5.08 -1.32 3.08
CA VAL A 9 4.53 -0.98 1.76
C VAL A 9 4.83 0.47 1.37
N ALA A 10 4.87 1.39 2.33
CA ALA A 10 5.28 2.77 2.09
C ALA A 10 6.76 2.88 1.69
N GLN A 11 7.60 2.00 2.24
CA GLN A 11 9.04 1.94 1.99
C GLN A 11 9.41 1.11 0.75
N LEU A 12 8.45 0.43 0.11
CA LEU A 12 8.71 -0.29 -1.14
C LEU A 12 8.83 0.69 -2.31
N GLU A 13 9.79 0.42 -3.18
CA GLU A 13 9.84 1.13 -4.46
C GLU A 13 8.59 0.83 -5.30
N PRO A 14 7.89 1.88 -5.76
CA PRO A 14 6.76 1.72 -6.65
C PRO A 14 7.22 1.20 -8.00
N LYS A 15 6.40 0.38 -8.65
CA LYS A 15 6.63 -0.01 -10.05
C LYS A 15 6.59 1.23 -10.96
N LYS A 16 7.40 1.22 -12.03
CA LYS A 16 7.39 2.23 -13.10
C LYS A 16 6.00 2.47 -13.70
N LYS A 17 5.15 1.44 -13.80
CA LYS A 17 3.77 1.54 -14.32
C LYS A 17 2.79 0.80 -13.40
N CYS A 18 1.56 1.32 -13.33
CA CYS A 18 0.44 0.64 -12.65
C CYS A 18 0.16 -0.70 -13.32
N CYS A 19 -0.01 -1.75 -12.52
CA CYS A 19 -0.26 -3.10 -13.01
C CYS A 19 -1.65 -3.29 -13.67
N ARG A 20 -2.57 -2.30 -13.58
CA ARG A 20 -3.94 -2.29 -14.14
C ARG A 20 -4.79 -3.54 -13.86
N LYS A 21 -4.39 -4.38 -12.91
CA LYS A 21 -5.12 -5.58 -12.49
C LYS A 21 -6.37 -5.17 -11.70
N LYS A 22 -7.43 -6.00 -11.77
CA LYS A 22 -8.65 -5.85 -10.96
C LYS A 22 -8.36 -5.69 -9.46
N THR A 23 -7.32 -6.36 -8.96
CA THR A 23 -6.74 -6.07 -7.63
C THR A 23 -5.35 -5.49 -7.79
N ARG A 24 -5.13 -4.26 -7.29
CA ARG A 24 -3.83 -3.60 -7.40
C ARG A 24 -2.78 -4.38 -6.60
N CYS A 25 -1.59 -4.45 -7.21
CA CYS A 25 -0.40 -5.03 -6.60
C CYS A 25 0.13 -4.13 -5.47
N VAL A 26 0.82 -4.72 -4.49
CA VAL A 26 1.36 -3.99 -3.32
C VAL A 26 2.36 -2.90 -3.71
N ARG A 27 3.16 -3.16 -4.76
CA ARG A 27 4.10 -2.18 -5.35
C ARG A 27 3.47 -1.26 -6.39
N CYS A 28 2.14 -1.20 -6.49
CA CYS A 28 1.49 -0.28 -7.42
C CYS A 28 1.82 1.16 -7.01
N PRO A 29 2.22 2.05 -7.93
CA PRO A 29 2.53 3.44 -7.60
C PRO A 29 1.41 4.12 -6.82
N VAL A 30 0.15 3.84 -7.15
CA VAL A 30 -1.01 4.40 -6.42
C VAL A 30 -1.13 3.84 -4.99
N VAL A 31 -0.80 2.57 -4.78
CA VAL A 31 -0.85 1.92 -3.46
C VAL A 31 0.30 2.43 -2.58
N VAL A 32 1.50 2.52 -3.12
CA VAL A 32 2.69 3.01 -2.41
C VAL A 32 2.54 4.48 -2.04
N MET A 33 2.08 5.34 -2.96
CA MET A 33 1.84 6.77 -2.64
C MET A 33 0.78 6.96 -1.56
N ARG A 34 -0.34 6.21 -1.63
CA ARG A 34 -1.35 6.23 -0.56
C ARG A 34 -0.78 5.75 0.77
N MET A 35 0.04 4.70 0.76
CA MET A 35 0.68 4.19 1.97
C MET A 35 1.68 5.17 2.59
N LYS A 36 2.49 5.87 1.77
CA LYS A 36 3.39 6.91 2.25
C LYS A 36 2.65 8.05 2.97
N ARG A 37 1.50 8.47 2.42
CA ARG A 37 0.66 9.48 3.07
C ARG A 37 0.11 9.01 4.42
N LEU A 38 -0.36 7.77 4.49
CA LEU A 38 -0.89 7.18 5.73
C LEU A 38 0.20 6.94 6.79
N GLU A 39 1.44 6.67 6.35
CA GLU A 39 2.60 6.56 7.24
C GLU A 39 2.96 7.93 7.84
N HIS A 40 2.91 9.00 7.02
CA HIS A 40 3.09 10.37 7.48
C HIS A 40 1.96 10.84 8.43
N GLU A 41 0.73 10.32 8.27
CA GLU A 41 -0.38 10.55 9.20
C GLU A 41 -0.23 9.78 10.53
N GLY A 42 0.80 8.95 10.71
CA GLY A 42 1.05 8.27 11.99
C GLY A 42 0.00 7.22 12.36
N LEU A 43 -0.70 6.65 11.38
CA LEU A 43 -1.82 5.72 11.62
C LEU A 43 -1.37 4.41 12.28
N GLY A 44 -2.16 3.93 13.24
CA GLY A 44 -1.91 2.67 13.93
C GLY A 44 -1.91 1.44 13.00
N LYS A 45 -1.23 0.38 13.44
CA LYS A 45 -1.01 -0.87 12.68
C LYS A 45 -2.30 -1.51 12.12
N LYS A 46 -3.41 -1.46 12.88
CA LYS A 46 -4.72 -1.99 12.47
C LYS A 46 -5.32 -1.18 11.31
N GLU A 47 -5.23 0.14 11.38
CA GLU A 47 -5.77 1.03 10.35
C GLU A 47 -4.96 0.96 9.06
N LEU A 48 -3.63 0.90 9.15
CA LEU A 48 -2.78 0.68 7.97
C LEU A 48 -3.13 -0.61 7.21
N ALA A 49 -3.44 -1.71 7.92
CA ALA A 49 -3.86 -2.96 7.29
C ALA A 49 -5.22 -2.84 6.57
N LYS A 50 -6.21 -2.16 7.18
CA LYS A 50 -7.51 -1.90 6.53
C LYS A 50 -7.35 -1.01 5.31
N ARG A 51 -6.56 0.06 5.43
CA ARG A 51 -6.29 1.00 4.35
C ARG A 51 -5.51 0.35 3.21
N LEU A 52 -4.64 -0.63 3.49
CA LEU A 52 -3.96 -1.41 2.44
C LEU A 52 -4.93 -2.24 1.62
N LYS A 53 -5.90 -2.88 2.28
CA LYS A 53 -6.96 -3.61 1.57
C LYS A 53 -7.78 -2.65 0.69
N LYS A 54 -8.18 -1.49 1.22
CA LYS A 54 -8.88 -0.45 0.45
C LYS A 54 -8.06 0.09 -0.72
N ALA A 55 -6.77 0.34 -0.53
CA ALA A 55 -5.89 0.83 -1.58
C ALA A 55 -5.70 -0.19 -2.71
N ARG A 56 -5.75 -1.49 -2.39
CA ARG A 56 -5.64 -2.58 -3.36
C ARG A 56 -6.92 -2.90 -4.11
N ALA A 57 -8.08 -2.65 -3.49
CA ALA A 57 -9.40 -2.86 -4.09
C ALA A 57 -9.89 -1.69 -4.97
N ALA A 58 -9.19 -0.55 -4.93
CA ALA A 58 -9.48 0.60 -5.77
C ALA A 58 -8.97 0.43 -7.21
#